data_AF-A0A514ZW56-F1
#
_entry.id   AF-A0A514ZW56-F1
#
_cell.length_a   1.000
_cell.length_b   1.000
_cell.length_c   1.000
_cell.angle_alpha   90.00
_cell.angle_beta   90.00
_cell.angle_gamma   90.00
#
_symmetry.space_group_name_H-M   'P 1'
#
loop_
_entity.id
_entity.type
_entity.pdbx_description
1 polymer ?
#
loop_
_entity_poly.entity_id
_entity_poly.type
_entity_poly.pdbx_seq_one_letter_code
_entity_poly.pdbx_strand_id
1 'polypeptide(L)'
;MSNPTGKQNPVVLYIGSTMIILCLITIFTLSNKIDKTLFYFILSGVFAVGVSMLASVLSGRITYKNAKIKATGSFAILIILLLYSIYFYSHQNKTFDFTIYLLDKSKQLAIRDGMLQIRFRNAPREEKIDSHGSAYFRGISSDLQNDTVQVEILGETGWQFVNKSRTADLLLQGDHATLIVEPDNSRCCLSGTVINQYNRLVSGADLWVKSSKVSKSNNEGQFIIELPLDLQNENSFELFIRKGKYENRVIVNRIQNPTLRITED
;
A
#
# COMPACT_ATOMS: atom_id res chain seq x y z
N MET A 1 41.18 41.69 -39.96
CA MET A 1 41.13 40.21 -39.94
C MET A 1 42.42 39.72 -39.29
N SER A 2 42.41 39.52 -37.97
CA SER A 2 43.49 38.82 -37.28
C SER A 2 43.07 37.37 -37.11
N ASN A 3 43.86 36.45 -37.64
CA ASN A 3 43.65 35.01 -37.51
C ASN A 3 44.26 34.59 -36.18
N PRO A 4 43.49 34.22 -35.14
CA PRO A 4 44.07 33.77 -33.89
C PRO A 4 44.39 32.29 -34.06
N THR A 5 45.59 31.96 -34.51
CA THR A 5 46.16 30.62 -34.34
C THR A 5 46.53 30.46 -32.86
N GLY A 6 45.50 30.35 -32.01
CA GLY A 6 45.67 29.97 -30.62
C GLY A 6 46.17 28.54 -30.58
N LYS A 7 47.45 28.34 -30.24
CA LYS A 7 47.99 27.01 -29.93
C LYS A 7 47.05 26.34 -28.91
N GLN A 8 46.40 25.26 -29.32
CA GLN A 8 45.57 24.46 -28.42
C GLN A 8 46.46 23.92 -27.30
N ASN A 9 46.09 24.20 -26.05
CA ASN A 9 46.85 23.73 -24.90
C ASN A 9 46.59 22.22 -24.73
N PRO A 10 47.60 21.34 -24.92
CA PRO A 10 47.42 19.89 -24.87
C PRO A 10 46.89 19.40 -23.52
N VAL A 11 47.10 20.17 -22.45
CA VAL A 11 46.56 19.91 -21.11
C VAL A 11 45.03 19.85 -21.13
N VAL A 12 44.35 20.71 -21.91
CA VAL A 12 42.89 20.76 -21.93
C VAL A 12 42.30 19.57 -22.69
N LEU A 13 42.99 19.12 -23.75
CA LEU A 13 42.59 17.91 -24.48
C LEU A 13 42.69 16.66 -23.58
N TYR A 14 43.74 16.59 -22.77
CA TYR A 14 43.96 15.50 -21.82
C TYR A 14 42.93 15.49 -20.68
N ILE A 15 42.55 16.66 -20.17
CA ILE A 15 41.51 16.77 -19.13
C ILE A 15 40.13 16.40 -19.71
N GLY A 16 39.83 16.82 -20.94
CA GLY A 16 38.57 16.48 -21.60
C GLY A 16 38.43 14.98 -21.87
N SER A 17 39.47 14.33 -22.36
CA SER A 17 39.47 12.87 -22.61
C SER A 17 39.37 12.07 -21.31
N THR A 18 40.07 12.48 -20.25
CA THR A 18 39.99 11.81 -18.93
C THR A 18 38.61 11.94 -18.30
N MET A 19 37.90 13.07 -18.50
CA MET A 19 36.50 13.22 -18.05
C MET A 19 35.52 12.33 -18.82
N ILE A 20 35.71 12.14 -20.13
CA ILE A 20 34.91 11.19 -20.92
C ILE A 20 35.12 9.76 -20.42
N ILE A 21 36.38 9.38 -20.17
CA ILE A 21 36.72 8.07 -19.59
C ILE A 21 36.06 7.91 -18.21
N LEU A 22 36.11 8.94 -17.36
CA LEU A 22 35.42 8.93 -16.08
C LEU A 22 33.92 8.70 -16.26
N CYS A 23 33.29 9.39 -17.21
CA CYS A 23 31.87 9.24 -17.55
C CYS A 23 31.53 7.80 -17.95
N LEU A 24 32.35 7.16 -18.79
CA LEU A 24 32.18 5.76 -19.20
C LEU A 24 32.34 4.79 -18.02
N ILE A 25 33.30 5.05 -17.12
CA ILE A 25 33.47 4.29 -15.88
C ILE A 25 32.23 4.42 -14.99
N THR A 26 31.69 5.64 -14.84
CA THR A 26 30.46 5.89 -14.09
C THR A 26 29.28 5.09 -14.66
N ILE A 27 29.13 5.07 -16.00
CA ILE A 27 28.11 4.26 -16.68
C ILE A 27 28.27 2.80 -16.32
N PHE A 28 29.48 2.25 -16.46
CA PHE A 28 29.73 0.83 -16.30
C PHE A 28 29.63 0.34 -14.84
N THR A 29 29.99 1.18 -13.87
CA THR A 29 30.06 0.79 -12.45
C THR A 29 28.78 1.06 -11.66
N LEU A 30 28.01 2.09 -12.03
CA LEU A 30 26.87 2.57 -11.23
C LEU A 30 25.50 2.25 -11.84
N SER A 31 25.40 1.85 -13.12
CA SER A 31 24.11 1.62 -13.80
C SER A 31 23.21 0.59 -13.11
N ASN A 32 23.82 -0.38 -12.41
CA ASN A 32 23.10 -1.50 -11.80
C ASN A 32 22.95 -1.36 -10.27
N LYS A 33 23.53 -0.33 -9.65
CA LYS A 33 23.59 -0.19 -8.19
C LYS A 33 22.84 1.01 -7.64
N ILE A 34 22.42 1.93 -8.51
CA ILE A 34 21.76 3.18 -8.12
C ILE A 34 20.41 3.28 -8.82
N ASP A 35 19.46 3.95 -8.16
CA ASP A 35 18.21 4.38 -8.77
C ASP A 35 18.46 5.02 -10.15
N LYS A 36 17.66 4.63 -11.15
CA LYS A 36 17.87 5.06 -12.55
C LYS A 36 17.87 6.59 -12.66
N THR A 37 17.05 7.28 -11.89
CA THR A 37 16.92 8.74 -11.92
C THR A 37 18.16 9.42 -11.37
N LEU A 38 18.69 8.93 -10.23
CA LEU A 38 19.93 9.45 -9.66
C LEU A 38 21.15 9.14 -10.56
N PHE A 39 21.16 7.97 -11.20
CA PHE A 39 22.18 7.60 -12.17
C PHE A 39 22.21 8.56 -13.37
N TYR A 40 21.07 8.83 -14.00
CA TYR A 40 21.00 9.78 -15.11
C TYR A 40 21.36 11.21 -14.70
N PHE A 41 21.01 11.63 -13.49
CA PHE A 41 21.41 12.93 -12.96
C PHE A 41 22.94 13.06 -12.86
N ILE A 42 23.60 12.09 -12.19
CA ILE A 42 25.07 12.07 -12.06
C ILE A 42 25.73 12.01 -13.45
N LEU A 43 25.23 11.16 -14.34
CA LEU A 43 25.77 11.01 -15.68
C LEU A 43 25.66 12.31 -16.49
N SER A 44 24.51 12.97 -16.43
CA SER A 44 24.30 14.25 -17.10
C SER A 44 25.24 15.35 -16.58
N GLY A 45 25.52 15.36 -15.26
CA GLY A 45 26.45 16.30 -14.64
C GLY A 45 27.89 16.09 -15.10
N VAL A 46 28.39 14.84 -15.05
CA VAL A 46 29.75 14.51 -15.50
C VAL A 46 29.92 14.80 -17.00
N PHE A 47 28.91 14.46 -17.81
CA PHE A 47 28.92 14.74 -19.24
C PHE A 47 28.92 16.26 -19.52
N ALA A 48 28.10 17.03 -18.80
CA ALA A 48 28.05 18.48 -18.93
C ALA A 48 29.41 19.11 -18.59
N VAL A 49 30.06 18.70 -17.50
CA VAL A 49 31.41 19.18 -17.12
C VAL A 49 32.45 18.83 -18.19
N GLY A 50 32.44 17.58 -18.68
CA GLY A 50 33.37 17.13 -19.73
C GLY A 50 33.20 17.93 -21.03
N VAL A 51 31.95 18.13 -21.46
CA VAL A 51 31.63 18.96 -22.62
C VAL A 51 32.06 20.40 -22.38
N SER A 52 31.83 20.99 -21.19
CA SER A 52 32.20 22.36 -20.83
C SER A 52 33.72 22.61 -20.74
N MET A 53 34.52 21.57 -20.54
CA MET A 53 35.98 21.70 -20.56
C MET A 53 36.51 21.62 -22.01
N LEU A 54 36.03 20.69 -22.83
CA LEU A 54 36.35 20.62 -24.26
C LEU A 54 35.92 21.89 -25.00
N ALA A 55 34.75 22.36 -24.65
CA ALA A 55 34.15 23.66 -24.94
C ALA A 55 35.06 24.88 -24.71
N SER A 56 35.82 24.90 -23.62
CA SER A 56 36.69 26.05 -23.28
C SER A 56 37.85 26.22 -24.28
N VAL A 57 38.20 25.16 -25.00
CA VAL A 57 39.13 25.20 -26.14
C VAL A 57 38.47 25.82 -27.38
N LEU A 58 37.15 25.66 -27.52
CA LEU A 58 36.32 26.17 -28.61
C LEU A 58 35.66 27.50 -28.23
N SER A 59 36.47 28.57 -28.08
CA SER A 59 36.06 29.99 -28.08
C SER A 59 34.75 30.39 -27.33
N GLY A 60 34.36 29.69 -26.28
CA GLY A 60 33.19 30.04 -25.47
C GLY A 60 33.51 31.20 -24.54
N ARG A 61 32.57 32.16 -24.38
CA ARG A 61 32.69 33.25 -23.41
C ARG A 61 31.48 33.28 -22.50
N ILE A 62 31.70 33.48 -21.21
CA ILE A 62 30.66 33.89 -20.27
C ILE A 62 30.81 35.39 -20.05
N THR A 63 29.74 36.13 -20.26
CA THR A 63 29.69 37.56 -19.98
C THR A 63 28.52 37.85 -19.04
N TYR A 64 28.81 38.53 -17.94
CA TYR A 64 27.81 38.99 -16.99
C TYR A 64 27.57 40.49 -17.20
N LYS A 65 26.34 40.85 -17.59
CA LYS A 65 25.96 42.27 -17.78
C LYS A 65 24.50 42.47 -17.36
N ASN A 66 24.25 43.50 -16.55
CA ASN A 66 22.90 43.88 -16.06
C ASN A 66 22.14 42.70 -15.41
N ALA A 67 22.76 41.97 -14.48
CA ALA A 67 22.19 40.80 -13.81
C ALA A 67 21.75 39.65 -14.75
N LYS A 68 22.20 39.66 -16.02
CA LYS A 68 21.97 38.58 -16.99
C LYS A 68 23.29 37.91 -17.33
N ILE A 69 23.31 36.57 -17.20
CA ILE A 69 24.43 35.74 -17.64
C ILE A 69 24.21 35.42 -19.12
N LYS A 70 25.14 35.86 -19.98
CA LYS A 70 25.20 35.47 -21.38
C LYS A 70 26.34 34.48 -21.56
N ALA A 71 26.01 33.24 -21.85
CA ALA A 71 26.97 32.22 -22.26
C ALA A 71 26.88 32.03 -23.78
N THR A 72 28.02 32.01 -24.45
CA THR A 72 28.08 31.71 -25.89
C THR A 72 28.84 30.42 -26.16
N GLY A 73 28.46 29.77 -27.26
CA GLY A 73 29.04 28.51 -27.69
C GLY A 73 28.81 27.42 -26.66
N SER A 74 29.87 27.03 -26.01
CA SER A 74 30.01 25.70 -25.45
C SER A 74 29.69 25.67 -23.93
N PHE A 75 29.84 26.82 -23.26
CA PHE A 75 29.20 27.08 -21.96
C PHE A 75 27.67 27.20 -22.04
N ALA A 76 27.11 27.60 -23.18
CA ALA A 76 25.65 27.60 -23.36
C ALA A 76 25.11 26.16 -23.34
N ILE A 77 25.84 25.21 -23.94
CA ILE A 77 25.49 23.78 -23.93
C ILE A 77 25.54 23.21 -22.51
N LEU A 78 26.57 23.55 -21.71
CA LEU A 78 26.62 23.18 -20.28
C LEU A 78 25.38 23.65 -19.54
N ILE A 79 25.05 24.94 -19.65
CA ILE A 79 23.93 25.54 -18.93
C ILE A 79 22.61 24.90 -19.38
N ILE A 80 22.42 24.65 -20.67
CA ILE A 80 21.22 23.97 -21.18
C ILE A 80 21.12 22.54 -20.64
N LEU A 81 22.20 21.76 -20.65
CA LEU A 81 22.21 20.39 -20.11
C LEU A 81 21.96 20.37 -18.59
N LEU A 82 22.53 21.32 -17.86
CA LEU A 82 22.34 21.45 -16.42
C LEU A 82 20.90 21.88 -16.08
N LEU A 83 20.34 22.84 -16.81
CA LEU A 83 18.94 23.23 -16.66
C LEU A 83 17.98 22.09 -17.06
N TYR A 84 18.30 21.37 -18.14
CA TYR A 84 17.51 20.23 -18.60
C TYR A 84 17.54 19.07 -17.62
N SER A 85 18.70 18.75 -17.02
CA SER A 85 18.81 17.70 -16.00
C SER A 85 18.10 18.05 -14.71
N ILE A 86 18.18 19.30 -14.24
CA ILE A 86 17.38 19.80 -13.11
C ILE A 86 15.89 19.73 -13.43
N TYR A 87 15.49 20.19 -14.62
CA TYR A 87 14.10 20.14 -15.08
C TYR A 87 13.58 18.70 -15.11
N PHE A 88 14.35 17.78 -15.70
CA PHE A 88 14.00 16.37 -15.82
C PHE A 88 13.89 15.69 -14.45
N TYR A 89 14.85 15.94 -13.55
CA TYR A 89 14.83 15.43 -12.18
C TYR A 89 13.62 15.95 -11.38
N SER A 90 13.31 17.25 -11.53
CA SER A 90 12.16 17.87 -10.87
C SER A 90 10.81 17.40 -11.43
N HIS A 91 10.75 16.95 -12.68
CA HIS A 91 9.50 16.50 -13.31
C HIS A 91 9.22 15.01 -13.12
N GLN A 92 10.25 14.18 -12.93
CA GLN A 92 10.11 12.74 -12.66
C GLN A 92 9.63 12.46 -11.22
N ASN A 93 9.94 13.33 -10.26
CA ASN A 93 9.62 13.12 -8.85
C ASN A 93 8.39 13.90 -8.38
N LYS A 94 7.40 14.12 -9.26
CA LYS A 94 6.12 14.66 -8.80
C LYS A 94 5.39 13.56 -8.03
N THR A 95 5.16 13.83 -6.75
CA THR A 95 4.36 12.97 -5.89
C THR A 95 3.08 13.67 -5.48
N PHE A 96 2.05 12.90 -5.16
CA PHE A 96 0.82 13.39 -4.55
C PHE A 96 0.51 12.56 -3.30
N ASP A 97 -0.33 13.12 -2.44
CA ASP A 97 -0.83 12.41 -1.27
C ASP A 97 -2.29 12.02 -1.50
N PHE A 98 -2.71 10.92 -0.88
CA PHE A 98 -4.04 10.36 -1.08
C PHE A 98 -4.63 9.84 0.23
N THR A 99 -5.90 10.17 0.48
CA THR A 99 -6.61 9.75 1.70
C THR A 99 -7.75 8.79 1.37
N ILE A 100 -7.81 7.66 2.05
CA ILE A 100 -8.90 6.69 1.93
C ILE A 100 -9.78 6.77 3.17
N TYR A 101 -11.07 7.04 2.99
CA TYR A 101 -12.07 7.02 4.05
C TYR A 101 -12.87 5.71 4.02
N LEU A 102 -13.04 5.09 5.17
CA LEU A 102 -13.76 3.82 5.34
C LEU A 102 -15.08 4.08 6.07
N LEU A 103 -16.17 4.10 5.29
CA LEU A 103 -17.52 4.39 5.80
C LEU A 103 -18.43 3.17 5.68
N ASP A 104 -19.44 3.11 6.52
CA ASP A 104 -20.52 2.14 6.38
C ASP A 104 -21.53 2.57 5.29
N LYS A 105 -22.54 1.73 5.04
CA LYS A 105 -23.64 2.04 4.10
C LYS A 105 -24.45 3.28 4.48
N SER A 106 -24.45 3.67 5.75
CA SER A 106 -25.10 4.86 6.29
C SER A 106 -24.20 6.10 6.24
N LYS A 107 -23.00 5.99 5.65
CA LYS A 107 -21.95 7.02 5.60
C LYS A 107 -21.42 7.42 6.98
N GLN A 108 -21.53 6.53 7.97
CA GLN A 108 -20.93 6.68 9.29
C GLN A 108 -19.55 6.02 9.34
N LEU A 109 -18.74 6.45 10.32
CA LEU A 109 -17.41 5.89 10.55
C LEU A 109 -17.51 4.43 10.98
N ALA A 110 -16.99 3.53 10.13
CA ALA A 110 -17.07 2.08 10.35
C ALA A 110 -15.90 1.55 11.18
N ILE A 111 -14.67 1.81 10.72
CA ILE A 111 -13.44 1.27 11.31
C ILE A 111 -12.68 2.43 11.96
N ARG A 112 -12.36 2.33 13.25
CA ARG A 112 -11.67 3.40 14.02
C ARG A 112 -10.29 3.03 14.52
N ASP A 113 -9.88 1.78 14.29
CA ASP A 113 -8.55 1.27 14.57
C ASP A 113 -8.33 0.04 13.68
N GLY A 114 -7.17 -0.01 13.02
CA GLY A 114 -6.86 -1.04 12.04
C GLY A 114 -5.73 -0.62 11.11
N MET A 115 -5.43 -1.47 10.15
CA MET A 115 -4.40 -1.23 9.14
C MET A 115 -5.01 -1.40 7.76
N LEU A 116 -4.70 -0.48 6.85
CA LEU A 116 -5.10 -0.56 5.45
C LEU A 116 -3.84 -0.70 4.60
N GLN A 117 -3.83 -1.70 3.72
CA GLN A 117 -2.79 -1.87 2.73
C GLN A 117 -3.29 -1.38 1.38
N ILE A 118 -2.43 -0.70 0.64
CA ILE A 118 -2.60 -0.38 -0.76
C ILE A 118 -1.45 -1.01 -1.55
N ARG A 119 -1.75 -1.63 -2.69
CA ARG A 119 -0.74 -2.25 -3.55
C ARG A 119 -0.53 -1.41 -4.80
N PHE A 120 0.60 -0.72 -4.84
CA PHE A 120 1.04 0.02 -6.03
C PHE A 120 1.84 -0.93 -6.93
N ARG A 121 1.21 -1.49 -7.97
CA ARG A 121 1.81 -2.51 -8.84
C ARG A 121 2.25 -3.74 -8.02
N ASN A 122 3.53 -3.81 -7.63
CA ASN A 122 4.11 -4.90 -6.84
C ASN A 122 4.64 -4.45 -5.46
N ALA A 123 4.43 -3.19 -5.08
CA ALA A 123 4.90 -2.64 -3.81
C ALA A 123 3.70 -2.41 -2.87
N PRO A 124 3.47 -3.30 -1.87
CA PRO A 124 2.49 -3.04 -0.84
C PRO A 124 2.97 -1.90 0.06
N ARG A 125 2.02 -1.05 0.45
CA ARG A 125 2.24 -0.03 1.47
C ARG A 125 1.09 -0.09 2.46
N GLU A 126 1.44 0.00 3.72
CA GLU A 126 0.50 -0.10 4.82
C GLU A 126 0.45 1.22 5.57
N GLU A 127 -0.76 1.66 5.90
CA GLU A 127 -0.98 2.83 6.74
C GLU A 127 -2.04 2.50 7.80
N LYS A 128 -1.89 3.14 8.96
CA LYS A 128 -2.84 2.96 10.06
C LYS A 128 -4.14 3.71 9.76
N ILE A 129 -5.27 3.08 10.08
CA ILE A 129 -6.58 3.72 10.08
C ILE A 129 -6.70 4.56 11.35
N ASP A 130 -6.94 5.85 11.20
CA ASP A 130 -7.06 6.79 12.30
C ASP A 130 -8.44 6.74 12.99
N SER A 131 -8.60 7.54 14.05
CA SER A 131 -9.87 7.63 14.79
C SER A 131 -11.05 8.17 13.97
N HIS A 132 -10.77 8.79 12.83
CA HIS A 132 -11.76 9.30 11.87
C HIS A 132 -12.01 8.32 10.72
N GLY A 133 -11.55 7.06 10.84
CA GLY A 133 -11.75 6.03 9.84
C GLY A 133 -11.07 6.34 8.51
N SER A 134 -9.96 7.06 8.55
CA SER A 134 -9.17 7.43 7.37
C SER A 134 -7.76 6.84 7.43
N ALA A 135 -7.22 6.50 6.26
CA ALA A 135 -5.83 6.09 6.07
C ALA A 135 -5.17 7.03 5.06
N TYR A 136 -4.04 7.64 5.44
CA TYR A 136 -3.38 8.68 4.66
C TYR A 136 -2.05 8.22 4.06
N PHE A 137 -2.00 8.13 2.74
CA PHE A 137 -0.84 7.67 1.98
C PHE A 137 -0.11 8.86 1.36
N ARG A 138 1.14 9.10 1.76
CA ARG A 138 1.95 10.25 1.30
C ARG A 138 2.95 9.91 0.22
N GLY A 139 3.24 10.80 -0.71
CA GLY A 139 4.35 10.63 -1.63
C GLY A 139 4.13 9.54 -2.68
N ILE A 140 2.87 9.34 -3.10
CA ILE A 140 2.53 8.45 -4.21
C ILE A 140 3.03 9.07 -5.51
N SER A 141 3.68 8.28 -6.36
CA SER A 141 4.20 8.77 -7.63
C SER A 141 3.07 9.23 -8.56
N SER A 142 3.22 10.40 -9.18
CA SER A 142 2.19 10.97 -10.07
C SER A 142 1.90 10.13 -11.32
N ASP A 143 2.78 9.19 -11.70
CA ASP A 143 2.51 8.24 -12.78
C ASP A 143 1.41 7.22 -12.44
N LEU A 144 1.09 7.06 -11.15
CA LEU A 144 -0.01 6.23 -10.66
C LEU A 144 -1.33 7.01 -10.55
N GLN A 145 -1.33 8.29 -10.89
CA GLN A 145 -2.56 9.07 -10.86
C GLN A 145 -3.51 8.60 -11.97
N ASN A 146 -4.75 8.30 -11.59
CA ASN A 146 -5.77 7.62 -12.40
C ASN A 146 -5.50 6.14 -12.68
N ASP A 147 -4.52 5.51 -12.01
CA ASP A 147 -4.39 4.05 -12.02
C ASP A 147 -5.37 3.42 -11.02
N THR A 148 -5.82 2.20 -11.34
CA THR A 148 -6.55 1.35 -10.40
C THR A 148 -5.56 0.53 -9.58
N VAL A 149 -5.70 0.59 -8.26
CA VAL A 149 -4.88 -0.15 -7.30
C VAL A 149 -5.74 -1.05 -6.44
N GLN A 150 -5.15 -2.12 -5.92
CA GLN A 150 -5.83 -2.98 -4.96
C GLN A 150 -5.60 -2.45 -3.55
N VAL A 151 -6.67 -2.37 -2.76
CA VAL A 151 -6.63 -2.09 -1.34
C VAL A 151 -7.09 -3.29 -0.54
N GLU A 152 -6.54 -3.47 0.66
CA GLU A 152 -6.82 -4.60 1.54
C GLU A 152 -6.95 -4.12 2.98
N ILE A 153 -8.03 -4.52 3.66
CA ILE A 153 -8.18 -4.30 5.10
C ILE A 153 -7.37 -5.39 5.80
N LEU A 154 -6.35 -5.02 6.57
CA LEU A 154 -5.50 -5.95 7.33
C LEU A 154 -6.03 -6.18 8.76
N GLY A 155 -5.59 -7.26 9.41
CA GLY A 155 -5.93 -7.61 10.80
C GLY A 155 -7.21 -8.43 10.93
N GLU A 156 -7.82 -8.53 12.11
CA GLU A 156 -9.16 -9.12 12.30
C GLU A 156 -10.12 -8.04 12.76
N THR A 157 -10.60 -7.22 11.82
CA THR A 157 -11.48 -6.09 12.14
C THR A 157 -12.95 -6.50 12.19
N GLY A 158 -13.32 -7.66 11.65
CA GLY A 158 -14.72 -8.05 11.44
C GLY A 158 -15.43 -7.23 10.36
N TRP A 159 -14.67 -6.54 9.50
CA TRP A 159 -15.20 -5.73 8.40
C TRP A 159 -14.68 -6.23 7.05
N GLN A 160 -15.53 -6.10 6.05
CA GLN A 160 -15.22 -6.39 4.64
C GLN A 160 -15.73 -5.26 3.75
N PHE A 161 -15.24 -5.20 2.52
CA PHE A 161 -15.82 -4.32 1.51
C PHE A 161 -17.18 -4.86 1.02
N VAL A 162 -17.99 -3.99 0.42
CA VAL A 162 -19.32 -4.35 -0.11
C VAL A 162 -19.32 -5.49 -1.14
N ASN A 163 -18.17 -5.79 -1.75
CA ASN A 163 -17.97 -6.92 -2.66
C ASN A 163 -17.80 -8.26 -1.92
N LYS A 164 -18.06 -8.32 -0.61
CA LYS A 164 -17.91 -9.52 0.24
C LYS A 164 -16.46 -10.03 0.32
N SER A 165 -15.49 -9.14 0.11
CA SER A 165 -14.07 -9.44 0.19
C SER A 165 -13.37 -8.43 1.09
N ARG A 166 -12.21 -8.83 1.62
CA ARG A 166 -11.29 -7.95 2.33
C ARG A 166 -10.41 -7.12 1.40
N THR A 167 -10.52 -7.36 0.10
CA THR A 167 -9.83 -6.61 -0.96
C THR A 167 -10.82 -5.89 -1.84
N ALA A 168 -10.49 -4.67 -2.27
CA ALA A 168 -11.24 -3.93 -3.26
C ALA A 168 -10.32 -3.23 -4.26
N ASP A 169 -10.84 -2.95 -5.44
CA ASP A 169 -10.16 -2.12 -6.42
C ASP A 169 -10.52 -0.65 -6.17
N LEU A 170 -9.53 0.22 -6.23
CA LEU A 170 -9.64 1.64 -5.97
C LEU A 170 -8.99 2.43 -7.11
N LEU A 171 -9.73 3.35 -7.70
CA LEU A 171 -9.18 4.30 -8.68
C LEU A 171 -8.54 5.48 -7.95
N LEU A 172 -7.25 5.73 -8.20
CA LEU A 172 -6.50 6.85 -7.62
C LEU A 172 -6.77 8.16 -8.37
N GLN A 173 -8.01 8.65 -8.28
CA GLN A 173 -8.42 9.91 -8.89
C GLN A 173 -8.58 11.00 -7.83
N GLY A 174 -7.96 12.16 -8.05
CA GLY A 174 -7.96 13.26 -7.08
C GLY A 174 -6.98 13.04 -5.93
N ASP A 175 -7.36 13.49 -4.73
CA ASP A 175 -6.58 13.44 -3.49
C ASP A 175 -7.23 12.57 -2.40
N HIS A 176 -8.42 12.04 -2.65
CA HIS A 176 -9.11 11.15 -1.72
C HIS A 176 -10.11 10.22 -2.40
N ALA A 177 -10.46 9.15 -1.70
CA ALA A 177 -11.59 8.30 -2.04
C ALA A 177 -12.33 7.82 -0.79
N THR A 178 -13.59 7.47 -0.98
CA THR A 178 -14.41 6.81 0.04
C THR A 178 -14.70 5.39 -0.39
N LEU A 179 -14.37 4.43 0.47
CA LEU A 179 -14.73 3.03 0.29
C LEU A 179 -15.79 2.64 1.31
N ILE A 180 -16.81 1.94 0.82
CA ILE A 180 -17.89 1.44 1.65
C ILE A 180 -17.52 0.05 2.16
N VAL A 181 -17.61 -0.10 3.47
CA VAL A 181 -17.41 -1.36 4.19
C VAL A 181 -18.69 -1.78 4.90
N GLU A 182 -18.76 -3.06 5.25
CA GLU A 182 -19.85 -3.64 6.02
C GLU A 182 -19.29 -4.72 6.95
N PRO A 183 -20.02 -5.07 8.03
CA PRO A 183 -19.64 -6.19 8.88
C PRO A 183 -19.49 -7.47 8.08
N ASP A 184 -18.40 -8.20 8.33
CA ASP A 184 -18.16 -9.52 7.75
C ASP A 184 -19.03 -10.55 8.48
N ASN A 185 -20.21 -10.80 7.90
CA ASN A 185 -21.15 -11.79 8.42
C ASN A 185 -20.76 -13.24 8.08
N SER A 186 -19.63 -13.51 7.40
CA SER A 186 -19.21 -14.90 7.13
C SER A 186 -18.96 -15.68 8.42
N ARG A 187 -18.63 -14.98 9.51
CA ARG A 187 -18.44 -15.53 10.86
C ARG A 187 -19.62 -15.26 11.79
N CYS A 188 -20.74 -14.72 11.29
CA CYS A 188 -21.88 -14.32 12.13
C CYS A 188 -22.48 -15.48 12.89
N CYS A 189 -22.41 -16.68 12.34
CA CYS A 189 -23.38 -17.71 12.65
C CYS A 189 -22.68 -19.05 12.81
N LEU A 190 -23.01 -19.76 13.89
CA LEU A 190 -22.57 -21.13 14.12
C LEU A 190 -23.79 -22.05 14.01
N SER A 191 -23.68 -23.10 13.20
CA SER A 191 -24.70 -24.13 13.07
C SER A 191 -24.18 -25.47 13.55
N GLY A 192 -25.06 -26.30 14.10
CA GLY A 192 -24.68 -27.60 14.63
C GLY A 192 -25.89 -28.46 14.99
N THR A 193 -25.62 -29.58 15.64
CA THR A 193 -26.63 -30.53 16.09
C THR A 193 -26.46 -30.88 17.55
N VAL A 194 -27.57 -31.22 18.18
CA VAL A 194 -27.63 -31.70 19.56
C VAL A 194 -28.07 -33.15 19.54
N ILE A 195 -27.28 -34.01 20.17
CA ILE A 195 -27.59 -35.43 20.35
C ILE A 195 -27.54 -35.81 21.83
N ASN A 196 -28.22 -36.89 22.20
CA ASN A 196 -28.09 -37.49 23.54
C ASN A 196 -27.02 -38.61 23.55
N GLN A 197 -26.83 -39.29 24.70
CA GLN A 197 -25.86 -40.38 24.81
C GLN A 197 -26.16 -41.59 23.91
N TYR A 198 -27.39 -41.71 23.41
CA TYR A 198 -27.82 -42.75 22.47
C TYR A 198 -27.70 -42.31 21.00
N ASN A 199 -26.99 -41.21 20.72
CA ASN A 199 -26.87 -40.59 19.39
C ASN A 199 -28.22 -40.20 18.76
N ARG A 200 -29.26 -39.91 19.56
CA ARG A 200 -30.54 -39.41 19.06
C ARG A 200 -30.58 -37.90 19.12
N LEU A 201 -31.20 -37.28 18.12
CA LEU A 201 -31.35 -35.82 18.02
C LEU A 201 -32.23 -35.29 19.16
N VAL A 202 -31.77 -34.23 19.82
CA VAL A 202 -32.47 -33.62 20.97
C VAL A 202 -33.08 -32.29 20.56
N SER A 203 -34.41 -32.27 20.48
CA SER A 203 -35.16 -31.06 20.17
C SER A 203 -35.32 -30.16 21.38
N GLY A 204 -35.41 -28.86 21.16
CA GLY A 204 -35.74 -27.88 22.17
C GLY A 204 -34.72 -27.77 23.32
N ALA A 205 -33.45 -28.04 23.07
CA ALA A 205 -32.35 -27.77 23.99
C ALA A 205 -31.95 -26.30 23.90
N ASP A 206 -31.78 -25.64 25.05
CA ASP A 206 -31.39 -24.24 25.12
C ASP A 206 -29.88 -24.11 24.94
N LEU A 207 -29.46 -23.24 24.02
CA LEU A 207 -28.06 -22.94 23.76
C LEU A 207 -27.69 -21.60 24.37
N TRP A 208 -26.53 -21.57 25.01
CA TRP A 208 -26.00 -20.43 25.73
C TRP A 208 -24.54 -20.21 25.33
N VAL A 209 -24.18 -18.95 25.13
CA VAL A 209 -22.80 -18.55 24.85
C VAL A 209 -22.39 -17.60 25.96
N LYS A 210 -21.28 -17.90 26.65
CA LYS A 210 -20.93 -17.26 27.92
C LYS A 210 -22.11 -17.37 28.91
N SER A 211 -22.78 -16.27 29.23
CA SER A 211 -23.89 -16.21 30.19
C SER A 211 -25.24 -15.84 29.55
N SER A 212 -25.31 -15.79 28.22
CA SER A 212 -26.51 -15.35 27.49
C SER A 212 -27.13 -16.49 26.70
N LYS A 213 -28.45 -16.66 26.82
CA LYS A 213 -29.21 -17.61 26.00
C LYS A 213 -29.25 -17.06 24.58
N VAL A 214 -28.74 -17.83 23.63
CA VAL A 214 -28.60 -17.39 22.23
C VAL A 214 -29.58 -18.05 21.28
N SER A 215 -29.99 -19.30 21.55
CA SER A 215 -30.91 -20.02 20.65
C SER A 215 -31.49 -21.27 21.33
N LYS A 216 -32.26 -22.03 20.55
CA LYS A 216 -32.84 -23.31 20.94
C LYS A 216 -32.77 -24.29 19.76
N SER A 217 -32.48 -25.56 20.02
CA SER A 217 -32.51 -26.57 18.95
C SER A 217 -33.94 -26.78 18.42
N ASN A 218 -34.06 -26.97 17.10
CA ASN A 218 -35.33 -27.19 16.41
C ASN A 218 -35.86 -28.63 16.64
N ASN A 219 -36.95 -28.99 15.96
CA ASN A 219 -37.56 -30.33 16.09
C ASN A 219 -36.65 -31.47 15.60
N GLU A 220 -35.64 -31.17 14.78
CA GLU A 220 -34.63 -32.09 14.28
C GLU A 220 -33.32 -32.03 15.10
N GLY A 221 -33.32 -31.34 16.25
CA GLY A 221 -32.14 -31.18 17.08
C GLY A 221 -31.02 -30.34 16.45
N GLN A 222 -31.27 -29.65 15.34
CA GLN A 222 -30.33 -28.72 14.73
C GLN A 222 -30.46 -27.33 15.38
N PHE A 223 -29.39 -26.54 15.37
CA PHE A 223 -29.42 -25.16 15.83
C PHE A 223 -28.61 -24.25 14.90
N ILE A 224 -28.97 -22.97 14.92
CA ILE A 224 -28.18 -21.87 14.38
C ILE A 224 -28.15 -20.80 15.48
N ILE A 225 -26.95 -20.32 15.82
CA ILE A 225 -26.74 -19.23 16.77
C ILE A 225 -26.09 -18.06 16.04
N GLU A 226 -26.59 -16.86 16.25
CA GLU A 226 -25.89 -15.63 15.87
C GLU A 226 -24.89 -15.28 16.98
N LEU A 227 -23.63 -15.14 16.60
CA LEU A 227 -22.53 -14.83 17.50
C LEU A 227 -22.40 -13.31 17.68
N PRO A 228 -22.27 -12.83 18.93
CA PRO A 228 -21.82 -11.48 19.23
C PRO A 228 -20.51 -11.11 18.52
N LEU A 229 -20.35 -9.83 18.17
CA LEU A 229 -19.24 -9.33 17.35
C LEU A 229 -17.85 -9.55 18.00
N ASP A 230 -17.78 -9.53 19.33
CA ASP A 230 -16.57 -9.88 20.09
C ASP A 230 -16.17 -11.34 19.85
N LEU A 231 -17.15 -12.24 19.87
CA LEU A 231 -16.93 -13.65 19.62
C LEU A 231 -16.67 -13.94 18.15
N GLN A 232 -17.18 -13.13 17.21
CA GLN A 232 -16.92 -13.24 15.76
C GLN A 232 -15.42 -13.18 15.40
N ASN A 233 -14.56 -12.70 16.29
CA ASN A 233 -13.12 -12.69 16.10
C ASN A 233 -12.37 -13.79 16.88
N GLU A 234 -13.05 -14.57 17.72
CA GLU A 234 -12.42 -15.67 18.47
C GLU A 234 -12.40 -16.98 17.66
N ASN A 235 -11.28 -17.73 17.74
CA ASN A 235 -11.13 -19.03 17.09
C ASN A 235 -11.87 -20.16 17.81
N SER A 236 -11.99 -20.03 19.14
CA SER A 236 -12.63 -21.00 20.01
C SER A 236 -13.35 -20.29 21.14
N PHE A 237 -14.56 -20.74 21.47
CA PHE A 237 -15.33 -20.22 22.60
C PHE A 237 -16.13 -21.33 23.27
N GLU A 238 -16.56 -21.08 24.51
CA GLU A 238 -17.36 -22.02 25.28
C GLU A 238 -18.84 -21.90 24.91
N LEU A 239 -19.41 -23.01 24.44
CA LEU A 239 -20.82 -23.18 24.16
C LEU A 239 -21.44 -24.09 25.23
N PHE A 240 -22.52 -23.61 25.81
CA PHE A 240 -23.24 -24.26 26.88
C PHE A 240 -24.57 -24.75 26.31
N ILE A 241 -24.94 -25.97 26.66
CA ILE A 241 -26.22 -26.54 26.25
C ILE A 241 -26.97 -27.07 27.45
N ARG A 242 -28.27 -26.80 27.50
CA ARG A 242 -29.14 -27.22 28.59
C ARG A 242 -30.48 -27.75 28.10
N LYS A 243 -30.90 -28.90 28.64
CA LYS A 243 -32.23 -29.47 28.44
C LYS A 243 -32.78 -29.92 29.80
N GLY A 244 -33.69 -29.13 30.37
CA GLY A 244 -34.22 -29.39 31.72
C GLY A 244 -33.11 -29.32 32.79
N LYS A 245 -32.84 -30.46 33.44
CA LYS A 245 -31.77 -30.62 34.45
C LYS A 245 -30.41 -30.98 33.86
N TYR A 246 -30.36 -31.40 32.60
CA TYR A 246 -29.14 -31.86 31.95
C TYR A 246 -28.42 -30.68 31.31
N GLU A 247 -27.12 -30.59 31.55
CA GLU A 247 -26.26 -29.56 30.97
C GLU A 247 -24.93 -30.14 30.51
N ASN A 248 -24.36 -29.52 29.48
CA ASN A 248 -23.00 -29.81 29.05
C ASN A 248 -22.32 -28.53 28.55
N ARG A 249 -21.00 -28.49 28.64
CA ARG A 249 -20.15 -27.38 28.19
C ARG A 249 -19.15 -27.92 27.19
N VAL A 250 -19.05 -27.27 26.04
CA VAL A 250 -18.18 -27.69 24.95
C VAL A 250 -17.40 -26.48 24.46
N ILE A 251 -16.08 -26.63 24.36
CA ILE A 251 -15.25 -25.66 23.65
C ILE A 251 -15.43 -25.94 22.16
N VAL A 252 -16.05 -24.99 21.45
CA VAL A 252 -16.30 -25.12 20.02
C VAL A 252 -15.19 -24.42 19.26
N ASN A 253 -14.54 -25.16 18.35
CA ASN A 253 -13.68 -24.59 17.33
C ASN A 253 -14.53 -24.23 16.10
N ARG A 254 -14.43 -22.99 15.64
CA ARG A 254 -15.34 -22.46 14.61
C ARG A 254 -15.28 -23.18 13.25
N ILE A 255 -14.19 -23.87 12.96
CA ILE A 255 -13.97 -24.54 11.66
C ILE A 255 -14.84 -25.80 11.51
N GLN A 256 -15.52 -26.25 12.56
CA GLN A 256 -16.32 -27.47 12.56
C GLN A 256 -17.76 -27.18 12.89
N ASN A 257 -18.69 -27.90 12.26
CA ASN A 257 -20.08 -27.97 12.70
C ASN A 257 -20.12 -28.82 13.99
N PRO A 258 -20.29 -28.22 15.19
CA PRO A 258 -20.24 -28.98 16.42
C PRO A 258 -21.44 -29.92 16.54
N THR A 259 -21.16 -31.12 17.04
CA THR A 259 -22.17 -32.02 17.57
C THR A 259 -22.10 -31.99 19.09
N LEU A 260 -23.12 -31.40 19.71
CA LEU A 260 -23.21 -31.25 21.16
C LEU A 260 -23.89 -32.47 21.76
N ARG A 261 -23.29 -33.06 22.79
CA ARG A 261 -23.84 -34.23 23.50
C ARG A 261 -24.48 -33.80 24.82
N ILE A 262 -25.68 -34.30 25.10
CA ILE A 262 -26.32 -34.21 26.42
C ILE A 262 -26.45 -35.62 26.98
N THR A 263 -26.16 -35.80 28.27
CA THR A 263 -26.37 -37.07 28.96
C THR A 263 -27.71 -37.00 29.69
N GLU A 264 -28.75 -37.66 29.17
CA GLU A 264 -30.07 -37.76 29.78
C GLU A 264 -30.18 -39.04 30.61
N ASP A 265 -30.10 -38.98 31.94
CA ASP A 265 -30.44 -40.12 32.82
C ASP A 265 -31.85 -40.66 32.54
#